data_AF-A0A8J2HMB2-F1
#
_entry.id   AF-A0A8J2HMB2-F1
#
_cell.length_a   1.000
_cell.length_b   1.000
_cell.length_c   1.000
_cell.angle_alpha   90.00
_cell.angle_beta   90.00
_cell.angle_gamma   90.00
#
_symmetry.space_group_name_H-M   'P 1'
#
loop_
_entity.id
_entity.type
_entity.pdbx_description
1 polymer ?
#
loop_
_entity_poly.entity_id
_entity_poly.type
_entity_poly.pdbx_seq_one_letter_code
_entity_poly.pdbx_strand_id
1 'polypeptide(L)'
;MEQKNNEMEMINDEEIKTAGQPFVRLISLAAQKFISEIANDALQHCKTRGANQNTKSKGKDRRYTLTMEDLIPAVAEYGIVVKKPHYFV
;
A
#
# COMPACT_ATOMS: atom_id res chain seq x y z
N MET A 1 21.92 20.51 -24.02
CA MET A 1 20.92 20.62 -22.93
C MET A 1 20.91 19.29 -22.22
N GLU A 2 21.67 19.23 -21.13
CA GLU A 2 21.91 18.01 -20.37
C GLU A 2 20.71 17.78 -19.46
N GLN A 3 19.89 16.79 -19.82
CA GLN A 3 18.86 16.26 -18.93
C GLN A 3 19.57 15.53 -17.80
N LYS A 4 19.70 16.20 -16.65
CA LYS A 4 20.06 15.53 -15.40
C LYS A 4 18.92 14.58 -15.05
N ASN A 5 19.13 13.31 -15.39
CA ASN A 5 18.29 12.21 -14.95
C ASN A 5 18.19 12.26 -13.42
N ASN A 6 16.97 12.51 -12.97
CA ASN A 6 16.60 12.56 -11.57
C ASN A 6 16.41 11.11 -11.08
N GLU A 7 17.48 10.31 -11.17
CA GLU A 7 17.51 8.95 -10.65
C GLU A 7 17.50 9.06 -9.12
N MET A 8 16.34 8.75 -8.54
CA MET A 8 16.23 8.44 -7.12
C MET A 8 16.98 7.13 -6.92
N GLU A 9 18.29 7.23 -6.74
CA GLU A 9 19.17 6.12 -6.46
C GLU A 9 18.66 5.43 -5.19
N MET A 10 18.17 4.19 -5.34
CA MET A 10 17.76 3.40 -4.19
C MET A 10 19.01 3.13 -3.35
N ILE A 11 18.96 3.48 -2.06
CA ILE A 11 20.07 3.36 -1.10
C ILE A 11 20.71 1.97 -1.23
N ASN A 12 22.00 1.94 -1.58
CA ASN A 12 22.74 0.71 -1.87
C ASN A 12 22.89 -0.16 -0.59
N ASP A 13 22.93 -1.49 -0.73
CA ASP A 13 23.04 -2.43 0.41
C ASP A 13 24.27 -2.20 1.30
N GLU A 14 25.36 -1.66 0.72
CA GLU A 14 26.55 -1.27 1.48
C GLU A 14 26.32 -0.05 2.36
N GLU A 15 25.51 0.90 1.90
CA GLU A 15 25.18 2.13 2.62
C GLU A 15 24.28 1.84 3.83
N ILE A 16 23.36 0.88 3.70
CA ILE A 16 22.52 0.37 4.80
C ILE A 16 23.36 -0.29 5.91
N LYS A 17 24.39 -1.07 5.54
CA LYS A 17 25.32 -1.69 6.50
C LYS A 17 26.20 -0.66 7.21
N THR A 18 26.54 0.42 6.51
CA THR A 18 27.45 1.47 7.01
C THR A 18 26.75 2.47 7.92
N ALA A 19 25.45 2.74 7.71
CA ALA A 19 24.67 3.76 8.43
C ALA A 19 24.24 3.39 9.87
N GLY A 20 24.61 2.22 10.38
CA GLY A 20 24.39 1.81 11.77
C GLY A 20 22.94 1.41 12.10
N GLN A 21 22.77 0.70 13.21
CA GLN A 21 21.49 0.11 13.64
C GLN A 21 20.30 1.11 13.73
N PRO A 22 20.48 2.38 14.13
CA PRO A 22 19.38 3.36 14.18
C PRO A 22 18.82 3.74 12.80
N PHE A 23 19.67 3.82 11.77
CA PHE A 23 19.27 4.21 10.41
C PHE A 23 18.38 3.13 9.78
N VAL A 24 18.82 1.88 9.85
CA VAL A 24 18.05 0.72 9.38
C VAL A 24 16.70 0.65 10.08
N ARG A 25 16.67 0.90 11.41
CA ARG A 25 15.44 0.91 12.19
C ARG A 25 14.49 2.04 11.76
N LEU A 26 15.01 3.23 11.47
CA LEU A 26 14.21 4.36 11.02
C LEU A 26 13.55 4.08 9.66
N ILE A 27 14.33 3.60 8.69
CA ILE A 27 13.81 3.22 7.36
C ILE A 27 12.78 2.10 7.49
N SER A 28 13.06 1.08 8.31
CA SER A 28 12.13 -0.02 8.55
C SER A 28 10.81 0.48 9.13
N LEU A 29 10.84 1.39 10.10
CA LEU A 29 9.63 2.00 10.67
C LEU A 29 8.87 2.85 9.64
N ALA A 30 9.58 3.61 8.80
CA ALA A 30 8.96 4.39 7.74
C ALA A 30 8.25 3.50 6.70
N ALA A 31 8.90 2.42 6.26
CA ALA A 31 8.30 1.44 5.35
C ALA A 31 7.09 0.75 5.99
N GLN A 32 7.20 0.35 7.27
CA GLN A 32 6.08 -0.23 8.02
C GLN A 32 4.89 0.73 8.12
N LYS A 33 5.15 2.01 8.44
CA LYS A 33 4.10 3.05 8.48
C LYS A 33 3.44 3.21 7.12
N PHE A 34 4.23 3.31 6.05
CA PHE A 34 3.72 3.45 4.69
C PHE A 34 2.79 2.30 4.28
N ILE A 35 3.22 1.05 4.48
CA ILE A 35 2.38 -0.14 4.19
C ILE A 35 1.13 -0.14 5.07
N SER A 36 1.25 0.27 6.34
CA SER A 36 0.12 0.33 7.28
C SER A 36 -0.92 1.37 6.86
N GLU A 37 -0.50 2.53 6.34
CA GLU A 37 -1.40 3.57 5.84
C GLU A 37 -2.20 3.05 4.64
N ILE A 38 -1.54 2.49 3.62
CA ILE A 38 -2.23 1.90 2.45
C ILE A 38 -3.21 0.78 2.87
N ALA A 39 -2.79 -0.10 3.79
CA ALA A 39 -3.64 -1.19 4.26
C ALA A 39 -4.88 -0.67 5.02
N ASN A 40 -4.73 0.41 5.80
CA ASN A 40 -5.84 1.04 6.50
C ASN A 40 -6.81 1.73 5.53
N ASP A 41 -6.32 2.39 4.50
CA ASP A 41 -7.15 3.04 3.47
C ASP A 41 -7.94 1.97 2.68
N ALA A 42 -7.27 0.91 2.24
CA ALA A 42 -7.94 -0.22 1.59
C ALA A 42 -8.96 -0.90 2.52
N LEU A 43 -8.68 -1.02 3.82
CA LEU A 43 -9.64 -1.55 4.79
C LEU A 43 -10.89 -0.66 4.92
N GLN A 44 -10.74 0.67 4.82
CA GLN A 44 -11.89 1.58 4.81
C GLN A 44 -12.76 1.34 3.58
N HIS A 45 -12.17 1.21 2.39
CA HIS A 45 -12.90 0.84 1.17
C HIS A 45 -13.60 -0.53 1.32
N CYS A 46 -12.93 -1.50 1.93
CA CYS A 46 -13.48 -2.83 2.19
C CYS A 46 -14.70 -2.80 3.11
N LYS A 47 -14.63 -2.00 4.19
CA LYS A 47 -15.75 -1.79 5.12
C LYS A 47 -16.92 -1.11 4.43
N THR A 48 -16.67 -0.07 3.63
CA THR A 48 -17.71 0.66 2.89
C THR A 48 -18.39 -0.22 1.85
N ARG A 49 -17.63 -1.01 1.07
CA ARG A 49 -18.20 -2.01 0.16
C ARG A 49 -19.11 -2.99 0.91
N GLY A 50 -18.64 -3.49 2.05
CA GLY A 50 -19.39 -4.43 2.87
C GLY A 50 -20.57 -3.82 3.61
N ALA A 51 -20.63 -2.50 3.84
CA ALA A 51 -21.73 -1.83 4.50
C ALA A 51 -22.97 -1.75 3.60
N ASN A 52 -22.77 -1.63 2.29
CA ASN A 52 -23.85 -1.63 1.29
C ASN A 52 -24.42 -3.03 1.02
N GLN A 53 -23.71 -4.08 1.44
CA GLN A 53 -24.23 -5.44 1.47
C GLN A 53 -25.06 -5.59 2.76
N ASN A 54 -26.38 -5.58 2.63
CA ASN A 54 -27.36 -5.63 3.72
C ASN A 54 -27.27 -6.95 4.53
N THR A 55 -26.24 -7.12 5.37
CA THR A 55 -26.01 -8.36 6.13
C THR A 55 -26.55 -8.22 7.55
N LYS A 56 -27.84 -8.47 7.72
CA LYS A 56 -28.54 -8.61 9.01
C LYS A 56 -28.02 -9.76 9.92
N SER A 57 -26.86 -10.40 9.63
CA SER A 57 -26.52 -11.71 10.21
C SER A 57 -25.07 -11.99 10.61
N LYS A 58 -24.16 -11.01 10.75
CA LYS A 58 -22.75 -11.32 11.09
C LYS A 58 -22.12 -10.30 12.05
N GLY A 59 -22.52 -10.36 13.32
CA GLY A 59 -22.01 -9.49 14.39
C GLY A 59 -20.74 -9.97 15.12
N LYS A 60 -20.04 -11.01 14.66
CA LYS A 60 -18.83 -11.50 15.37
C LYS A 60 -17.72 -12.13 14.50
N ASP A 61 -18.07 -12.76 13.37
CA ASP A 61 -17.10 -13.43 12.46
C ASP A 61 -16.93 -12.72 11.10
N ARG A 62 -16.86 -11.38 11.11
CA ARG A 62 -16.66 -10.63 9.86
C ARG A 62 -15.20 -10.70 9.44
N ARG A 63 -14.89 -11.62 8.52
CA ARG A 63 -13.59 -11.68 7.85
C ARG A 63 -13.51 -10.60 6.77
N TYR A 64 -12.45 -9.80 6.81
CA TYR A 64 -12.12 -8.86 5.75
C TYR A 64 -11.15 -9.52 4.78
N THR A 65 -11.38 -9.33 3.49
CA THR A 65 -10.51 -9.81 2.41
C THR A 65 -10.11 -8.61 1.58
N LEU A 66 -8.80 -8.41 1.42
CA LEU A 66 -8.26 -7.37 0.55
C LEU A 66 -8.49 -7.78 -0.91
N THR A 67 -9.15 -6.91 -1.67
CA THR A 67 -9.43 -7.13 -3.09
C THR A 67 -8.96 -5.93 -3.91
N MET A 68 -8.93 -6.08 -5.25
CA MET A 68 -8.55 -4.98 -6.14
C MET A 68 -9.52 -3.80 -6.07
N GLU A 69 -10.79 -4.04 -5.78
CA GLU A 69 -11.79 -2.98 -5.58
C GLU A 69 -11.50 -2.11 -4.36
N ASP A 70 -10.77 -2.64 -3.37
CA ASP A 70 -10.30 -1.89 -2.19
C ASP A 70 -8.98 -1.18 -2.45
N LEU A 71 -8.07 -1.91 -3.10
CA LEU A 71 -6.69 -1.49 -3.24
C LEU A 71 -6.52 -0.40 -4.30
N ILE A 72 -7.23 -0.50 -5.42
CA ILE A 72 -7.14 0.48 -6.52
C ILE A 72 -7.45 1.90 -6.05
N PRO A 73 -8.60 2.18 -5.39
CA PRO A 73 -8.86 3.53 -4.91
C PRO A 73 -7.87 3.96 -3.83
N ALA A 74 -7.49 3.06 -2.91
CA ALA A 74 -6.52 3.37 -1.86
C ALA A 74 -5.18 3.86 -2.41
N VAL A 75 -4.60 3.17 -3.40
CA VAL A 75 -3.29 3.55 -3.97
C VAL A 75 -3.39 4.70 -4.99
N ALA A 76 -4.58 4.95 -5.55
CA ALA A 76 -4.82 6.07 -6.46
C ALA A 76 -4.65 7.42 -5.76
N GLU A 77 -4.97 7.52 -4.45
CA GLU A 77 -4.75 8.72 -3.64
C GLU A 77 -3.25 9.08 -3.51
N TYR A 78 -2.38 8.07 -3.61
CA TYR A 78 -0.92 8.24 -3.63
C TYR A 78 -0.36 8.42 -5.06
N GLY A 79 -1.22 8.54 -6.08
CA GLY A 79 -0.81 8.71 -7.48
C GLY A 79 -0.37 7.42 -8.19
N ILE A 80 -0.60 6.24 -7.59
CA ILE A 80 -0.21 4.96 -8.16
C ILE A 80 -1.33 4.46 -9.09
N VAL A 81 -0.99 4.22 -10.36
CA VAL A 81 -1.94 3.74 -11.37
C VAL A 81 -1.86 2.22 -11.50
N VAL A 82 -2.93 1.52 -11.12
CA VAL A 82 -3.04 0.07 -11.24
C VAL A 82 -3.79 -0.30 -12.53
N LYS A 83 -3.09 -0.90 -13.49
CA LYS A 83 -3.68 -1.40 -14.75
C LYS A 83 -3.83 -2.91 -14.68
N LYS A 84 -4.94 -3.40 -14.12
CA LYS A 84 -5.26 -4.84 -14.08
C LYS A 84 -6.50 -5.14 -14.93
N PRO A 85 -6.35 -5.78 -16.10
CA PRO A 85 -7.49 -6.24 -16.88
C PRO A 85 -8.21 -7.39 -16.14
N HIS A 86 -9.53 -7.50 -16.34
CA HIS A 86 -10.33 -8.57 -15.72
C HIS A 86 -10.00 -9.95 -16.31
N TYR A 87 -9.57 -10.00 -17.56
CA TYR A 87 -9.16 -11.19 -18.27
C TYR A 87 -8.14 -10.81 -19.35
N PHE A 88 -7.34 -11.78 -19.79
CA PHE A 88 -6.48 -11.64 -20.97
C PHE A 88 -7.28 -12.11 -22.20
N VAL A 89 -7.10 -11.44 -23.33
CA VAL A 89 -7.60 -11.88 -24.66
C VAL A 89 -6.44 -12.48 -25.42
#